data_AF-M3AVI0-F1
#
_entry.id   AF-M3AVI0-F1
#
_cell.length_a   1.000
_cell.length_b   1.000
_cell.length_c   1.000
_cell.angle_alpha   90.00
_cell.angle_beta   90.00
_cell.angle_gamma   90.00
#
_symmetry.space_group_name_H-M   'P 1'
#
loop_
_entity.id
_entity.type
_entity.pdbx_description
1 polymer ?
#
loop_
_entity_poly.entity_id
_entity_poly.type
_entity_poly.pdbx_seq_one_letter_code
_entity_poly.pdbx_strand_id
1 'polypeptide(L)'
;MSGVDTGSALAQQIQLAVQPKLMENGWVAEETDTTLAEYVTMMIVNGKDIQGVQSELGSDLLGLTDDDPTVREFAQWLFDQVRNISQPQHTQQAQPEQQDQQPQPIPTLQD
;
A
#
# COMPACT_ATOMS: atom_id res chain seq x y z
N MET A 1 12.83 21.94 4.41
CA MET A 1 12.27 21.31 3.20
C MET A 1 12.19 19.84 3.54
N SER A 2 11.04 19.36 4.03
CA SER A 2 10.90 17.94 4.37
C SER A 2 10.99 17.17 3.07
N GLY A 3 12.11 16.48 2.87
CA GLY A 3 12.33 15.62 1.72
C GLY A 3 11.20 14.61 1.68
N VAL A 4 10.67 14.39 0.50
CA VAL A 4 9.72 13.33 0.22
C VAL A 4 10.39 12.02 0.65
N ASP A 5 9.87 11.40 1.70
CA ASP A 5 10.49 10.24 2.34
C ASP A 5 10.12 8.99 1.51
N THR A 6 10.71 8.88 0.32
CA THR A 6 10.69 7.66 -0.50
C THR A 6 11.31 6.47 0.25
N GLY A 7 12.02 6.73 1.36
CA GLY A 7 12.49 5.71 2.30
C GLY A 7 11.47 5.26 3.34
N SER A 8 10.25 5.80 3.35
CA SER A 8 9.22 5.39 4.32
C SER A 8 8.76 3.95 4.10
N ALA A 9 8.34 3.27 5.18
CA ALA A 9 7.82 1.91 5.11
C ALA A 9 6.61 1.77 4.18
N LEU A 10 5.83 2.84 4.01
CA LEU A 10 4.72 2.88 3.05
C LEU A 10 5.24 2.89 1.61
N ALA A 11 6.22 3.73 1.29
CA ALA A 11 6.82 3.81 -0.04
C ALA A 11 7.43 2.46 -0.46
N GLN A 12 8.17 1.81 0.43
CA GLN A 12 8.76 0.49 0.17
C GLN A 12 7.69 -0.57 -0.11
N GLN A 13 6.60 -0.60 0.64
CA GLN A 13 5.51 -1.54 0.41
C GLN A 13 4.77 -1.28 -0.91
N ILE A 14 4.59 -0.02 -1.29
CA ILE A 14 4.03 0.36 -2.59
C ILE A 14 4.94 -0.13 -3.71
N GLN A 15 6.25 0.15 -3.64
CA GLN A 15 7.20 -0.25 -4.67
C GLN A 15 7.24 -1.78 -4.86
N LEU A 16 7.26 -2.54 -3.75
CA LEU A 16 7.23 -4.01 -3.77
C LEU A 16 5.94 -4.57 -4.38
N ALA A 17 4.79 -3.91 -4.14
CA ALA A 17 3.52 -4.32 -4.74
C ALA A 17 3.43 -3.96 -6.23
N VAL A 18 3.99 -2.80 -6.61
CA VAL A 18 3.93 -2.25 -7.97
C VAL A 18 4.79 -3.02 -8.96
N GLN A 19 6.02 -3.42 -8.57
CA GLN A 19 6.96 -4.11 -9.44
C GLN A 19 6.34 -5.29 -10.23
N PRO A 20 5.69 -6.30 -9.59
CA PRO A 20 5.10 -7.41 -10.31
C PRO A 20 3.97 -6.96 -11.25
N LYS A 21 3.20 -5.94 -10.87
CA LYS A 21 2.10 -5.42 -11.71
C LYS A 21 2.61 -4.74 -12.99
N LEU A 22 3.73 -4.02 -12.90
CA LEU A 22 4.38 -3.42 -14.07
C LEU A 22 4.88 -4.50 -15.04
N MET A 23 5.39 -5.61 -14.51
CA MET A 23 5.82 -6.76 -15.31
C MET A 23 4.65 -7.49 -15.96
N GLU A 24 3.54 -7.69 -15.23
CA GLU A 24 2.29 -8.24 -15.77
C GLU A 24 1.78 -7.45 -16.99
N ASN A 25 1.90 -6.12 -16.93
CA ASN A 25 1.51 -5.24 -18.03
C ASN A 25 2.56 -5.16 -19.17
N GLY A 26 3.71 -5.82 -19.01
CA GLY A 26 4.79 -5.81 -20.00
C GLY A 26 5.57 -4.49 -20.07
N TRP A 27 5.45 -3.62 -19.07
CA TRP A 27 6.15 -2.33 -19.02
C TRP A 27 7.55 -2.42 -18.42
N VAL A 28 7.81 -3.48 -17.66
CA VAL A 28 9.12 -3.81 -17.10
C VAL A 28 9.47 -5.25 -17.49
N ALA A 29 10.68 -5.46 -18.01
CA ALA A 29 11.13 -6.78 -18.46
C ALA A 29 11.78 -7.61 -17.34
N GLU A 30 12.49 -6.95 -16.42
CA GLU A 30 13.31 -7.62 -15.40
C GLU A 30 12.95 -7.12 -14.00
N GLU A 31 12.94 -8.01 -13.00
CA GLU A 31 12.69 -7.64 -11.60
C GLU A 31 13.72 -6.65 -11.05
N THR A 32 14.91 -6.60 -11.66
CA THR A 32 15.99 -5.68 -11.30
C THR A 32 15.80 -4.27 -11.86
N ASP A 33 14.93 -4.08 -12.86
CA ASP A 33 14.60 -2.75 -13.36
C ASP A 33 13.48 -2.14 -12.51
N THR A 34 13.90 -1.53 -11.40
CA THR A 34 12.99 -0.89 -10.44
C THR A 34 12.64 0.55 -10.81
N THR A 35 13.21 1.07 -11.89
CA THR A 35 13.14 2.50 -12.25
C THR A 35 11.69 2.99 -12.31
N LEU A 36 10.84 2.27 -13.05
CA LEU A 36 9.44 2.64 -13.22
C LEU A 36 8.65 2.52 -11.90
N ALA A 37 8.92 1.49 -11.09
CA ALA A 37 8.29 1.32 -9.79
C ALA A 37 8.67 2.44 -8.80
N GLU A 38 9.93 2.88 -8.82
CA GLU A 38 10.42 4.00 -8.01
C GLU A 38 9.74 5.32 -8.42
N TYR A 39 9.61 5.59 -9.72
CA TYR A 39 8.89 6.77 -10.21
C TYR A 39 7.40 6.74 -9.82
N VAL A 40 6.71 5.62 -10.02
CA VAL A 40 5.31 5.45 -9.63
C VAL A 40 5.14 5.66 -8.12
N THR A 41 6.03 5.08 -7.31
CA THR A 41 6.01 5.25 -5.86
C THR A 41 6.21 6.71 -5.46
N MET A 42 7.17 7.39 -6.07
CA MET A 42 7.44 8.81 -5.82
C MET A 42 6.24 9.70 -6.16
N MET A 43 5.55 9.43 -7.27
CA MET A 43 4.32 10.14 -7.63
C MET A 43 3.26 10.03 -6.52
N ILE A 44 3.06 8.83 -5.97
CA ILE A 44 2.10 8.59 -4.88
C ILE A 44 2.53 9.28 -3.59
N VAL A 45 3.80 9.15 -3.19
CA VAL A 45 4.33 9.80 -1.97
C VAL A 45 4.22 11.32 -2.05
N ASN A 46 4.36 11.90 -3.25
CA ASN A 46 4.17 13.32 -3.50
C ASN A 46 2.69 13.76 -3.52
N GLY A 47 1.76 12.84 -3.34
CA GLY A 47 0.33 13.12 -3.31
C GLY A 47 -0.28 13.36 -4.69
N LYS A 48 0.36 12.88 -5.78
CA LYS A 48 -0.23 12.93 -7.11
C LYS A 48 -1.54 12.13 -7.10
N ASP A 49 -2.59 12.68 -7.71
CA ASP A 49 -3.87 12.00 -7.85
C ASP A 49 -3.88 11.03 -9.04
N ILE A 50 -4.95 10.25 -9.14
CA ILE A 50 -5.08 9.20 -10.15
C ILE A 50 -5.05 9.71 -11.59
N GLN A 51 -5.60 10.89 -11.88
CA GLN A 51 -5.55 11.48 -13.23
C GLN A 51 -4.14 11.94 -13.57
N GLY A 52 -3.46 12.55 -12.61
CA GLY A 52 -2.06 12.92 -12.76
C GLY A 52 -1.16 11.71 -13.03
N VAL A 53 -1.36 10.60 -12.28
CA VAL A 53 -0.60 9.37 -12.49
C VAL A 53 -0.89 8.77 -13.86
N GLN A 54 -2.16 8.75 -14.31
CA GLN A 54 -2.51 8.23 -15.64
C GLN A 54 -1.81 9.01 -16.76
N SER A 55 -1.83 10.34 -16.71
CA SER A 55 -1.23 11.16 -17.75
C SER A 55 0.30 11.04 -17.77
N GLU A 56 0.97 11.10 -16.61
CA GLU A 56 2.45 10.97 -16.58
C GLU A 56 2.90 9.53 -16.91
N LEU A 57 2.23 8.51 -16.38
CA LEU A 57 2.59 7.13 -16.65
C LEU A 57 2.37 6.77 -18.13
N GLY A 58 1.21 7.14 -18.68
CA GLY A 58 0.89 6.88 -20.07
C GLY A 58 1.81 7.66 -20.99
N SER A 59 1.76 8.99 -20.93
CA SER A 59 2.35 9.87 -21.93
C SER A 59 3.85 10.04 -21.77
N ASP A 60 4.34 10.31 -20.55
CA ASP A 60 5.74 10.66 -20.31
C ASP A 60 6.64 9.43 -20.09
N LEU A 61 6.14 8.42 -19.38
CA LEU A 61 6.94 7.24 -19.01
C LEU A 61 6.85 6.11 -20.03
N LEU A 62 5.66 5.85 -20.58
CA LEU A 62 5.43 4.73 -21.50
C LEU A 62 5.24 5.15 -22.97
N GLY A 63 5.05 6.45 -23.24
CA GLY A 63 4.77 6.96 -24.58
C GLY A 63 3.45 6.43 -25.18
N LEU A 64 2.51 6.04 -24.33
CA LEU A 64 1.17 5.61 -24.67
C LEU A 64 0.22 6.81 -24.79
N THR A 65 -0.94 6.59 -25.40
CA THR A 65 -2.00 7.60 -25.45
C THR A 65 -2.65 7.81 -24.09
N ASP A 66 -3.07 9.04 -23.77
CA ASP A 66 -3.74 9.38 -22.49
C ASP A 66 -5.00 8.54 -22.16
N ASP A 67 -5.61 7.87 -23.15
CA ASP A 67 -6.80 7.02 -22.96
C ASP A 67 -6.49 5.51 -23.02
N ASP A 68 -5.22 5.10 -22.84
CA ASP A 68 -4.87 3.68 -22.82
C ASP A 68 -5.60 2.95 -21.67
N PRO A 69 -6.38 1.89 -21.97
CA PRO A 69 -7.18 1.20 -20.97
C PRO A 69 -6.32 0.51 -19.91
N THR A 70 -5.13 0.03 -20.28
CA THR A 70 -4.18 -0.64 -19.38
C THR A 70 -3.63 0.35 -18.36
N VAL A 71 -3.32 1.58 -18.79
CA VAL A 71 -2.88 2.67 -17.90
C VAL A 71 -4.00 3.06 -16.94
N ARG A 72 -5.24 3.16 -17.43
CA ARG A 72 -6.41 3.46 -16.59
C ARG A 72 -6.63 2.40 -15.52
N GLU A 73 -6.61 1.13 -15.91
CA GLU A 73 -6.79 -0.02 -15.00
C GLU A 73 -5.66 -0.12 -13.98
N PHE A 74 -4.41 0.06 -14.41
CA PHE A 74 -3.26 0.08 -13.51
C PHE A 74 -3.37 1.19 -12.47
N ALA A 75 -3.73 2.41 -12.87
CA ALA A 75 -3.85 3.52 -11.95
C ALA A 75 -4.98 3.31 -10.94
N GLN A 76 -6.12 2.73 -11.35
CA GLN A 76 -7.18 2.35 -10.40
C GLN A 76 -6.68 1.33 -9.39
N TRP A 77 -6.06 0.25 -9.87
CA TRP A 77 -5.49 -0.78 -9.03
C TRP A 77 -4.45 -0.22 -8.03
N LEU A 78 -3.58 0.69 -8.48
CA LEU A 78 -2.54 1.30 -7.66
C LEU A 78 -3.14 2.02 -6.45
N PHE A 79 -4.17 2.85 -6.67
CA PHE A 79 -4.78 3.62 -5.58
C PHE A 79 -5.56 2.72 -4.61
N ASP A 80 -6.16 1.63 -5.08
CA ASP A 80 -6.74 0.61 -4.19
C ASP A 80 -5.66 -0.11 -3.37
N GLN A 81 -4.50 -0.44 -3.97
CA GLN A 81 -3.37 -1.01 -3.23
C GLN A 81 -2.86 -0.05 -2.15
N VAL A 82 -2.65 1.22 -2.50
CA VAL A 82 -2.21 2.24 -1.54
C VAL A 82 -3.20 2.35 -0.39
N ARG A 83 -4.51 2.33 -0.66
CA ARG A 83 -5.55 2.33 0.38
C ARG A 83 -5.49 1.08 1.26
N ASN A 84 -5.24 -0.10 0.69
CA ASN A 84 -5.14 -1.35 1.44
C ASN A 84 -3.90 -1.39 2.35
N ILE A 85 -2.77 -0.89 1.87
CA ILE A 85 -1.50 -0.81 2.62
C ILE A 85 -1.58 0.27 3.72
N SER A 86 -2.23 1.40 3.41
CA SER A 86 -2.34 2.54 4.34
C SER A 86 -3.42 2.36 5.40
N GLN A 87 -4.37 1.44 5.20
CA GLN A 87 -5.36 1.13 6.22
C GLN A 87 -4.64 0.49 7.41
N PRO A 88 -4.78 1.03 8.64
CA PRO A 88 -4.31 0.32 9.80
C PRO A 88 -5.02 -1.03 9.78
N GLN A 89 -4.25 -2.12 9.73
CA GLN A 89 -4.79 -3.43 10.02
C GLN A 89 -5.41 -3.30 11.41
N HIS A 90 -6.74 -3.13 11.47
CA HIS A 90 -7.50 -3.47 12.65
C HIS A 90 -7.21 -4.94 12.83
N THR A 91 -6.20 -5.23 13.65
CA THR A 91 -6.03 -6.50 14.29
C THR A 91 -7.35 -6.77 14.97
N GLN A 92 -8.19 -7.57 14.31
CA GLN A 92 -9.12 -8.45 14.99
C GLN A 92 -8.24 -9.43 15.77
N GLN A 93 -7.65 -8.94 16.86
CA GLN A 93 -7.53 -9.70 18.07
C GLN A 93 -8.97 -9.97 18.49
N ALA A 94 -9.56 -11.03 17.92
CA ALA A 94 -10.58 -11.76 18.63
C ALA A 94 -9.88 -12.32 19.86
N GLN A 95 -9.87 -11.56 20.94
CA GLN A 95 -9.51 -12.04 22.26
C GLN A 95 -10.75 -11.89 23.15
N PRO A 96 -11.61 -12.91 23.22
CA PRO A 96 -12.40 -13.17 24.40
C PRO A 96 -11.58 -14.08 25.33
N GLU A 97 -11.04 -13.46 26.37
CA GLU A 97 -11.07 -13.96 27.75
C GLU A 97 -10.40 -15.31 28.08
N GLN A 98 -9.13 -15.24 28.50
CA GLN A 98 -8.65 -16.13 29.56
C GLN A 98 -9.27 -15.69 30.89
N GLN A 99 -10.51 -16.13 31.17
CA GLN A 99 -11.06 -16.16 32.53
C GLN A 99 -10.40 -17.32 33.29
N ASP A 100 -9.22 -17.09 33.84
CA ASP A 100 -8.72 -17.87 34.97
C ASP A 100 -8.07 -16.87 35.93
N GLN A 101 -8.84 -16.48 36.97
CA GLN A 101 -8.39 -15.78 38.17
C GLN A 101 -9.58 -15.65 39.16
N GLN A 102 -10.04 -16.79 39.67
CA GLN A 102 -10.50 -16.84 41.06
C GLN A 102 -9.25 -16.99 41.92
N PRO A 103 -9.05 -16.10 42.90
CA PRO A 103 -9.38 -16.48 44.27
C PRO A 103 -10.05 -15.32 45.03
N GLN A 104 -11.32 -15.49 45.39
CA GLN A 104 -11.97 -14.61 46.36
C GLN A 104 -11.51 -15.03 47.78
N PRO A 105 -10.96 -14.13 48.60
CA PRO A 105 -10.62 -14.43 49.98
C PRO A 105 -11.89 -14.64 50.81
N ILE A 106 -11.86 -15.66 51.68
CA ILE A 106 -12.90 -16.06 52.63
C ILE A 106 -13.12 -14.94 53.67
N PRO A 107 -14.37 -14.55 53.97
CA PRO A 107 -14.71 -13.92 55.25
C PRO A 107 -15.65 -14.83 56.07
N THR A 108 -15.07 -15.39 57.14
CA THR A 108 -15.57 -15.65 58.51
C THR A 108 -16.98 -16.23 58.75
N LEU A 109 -17.00 -17.39 59.43
CA LEU A 109 -18.14 -17.99 60.14
C LEU A 109 -18.88 -16.98 61.03
N GLN A 110 -20.21 -16.99 61.00
CA GLN A 110 -21.02 -16.50 62.12
C GLN A 110 -22.32 -17.31 62.26
N ASP A 111 -22.38 -18.04 63.39
CA ASP A 111 -23.37 -18.95 64.00
C ASP A 111 -23.83 -20.20 63.22
#